data_AF-A0A844E7E5-F1
#
_entry.id   AF-A0A844E7E5-F1
#
_cell.length_a   1.000
_cell.length_b   1.000
_cell.length_c   1.000
_cell.angle_alpha   90.00
_cell.angle_beta   90.00
_cell.angle_gamma   90.00
#
_symmetry.space_group_name_H-M   'P 1'
#
loop_
_entity.id
_entity.type
_entity.pdbx_description
1 polymer ?
#
loop_
_entity_poly.entity_id
_entity_poly.type
_entity_poly.pdbx_seq_one_letter_code
_entity_poly.pdbx_strand_id
1 'polypeptide(L)'
;QLAGENANPKNLITGTRYLNVVGMLSFENAVDDYVDTTGNHVLYRVTPMFSGDELVARGVLMQYYNGYSKNALGTQRKINDSFSKRRFFK
;
A
#
# COMPACT_ATOMS: atom_id res chain seq x y z
N GLN A 1 4.43 4.25 9.75
CA GLN A 1 5.54 5.12 10.24
C GLN A 1 5.66 6.39 9.40
N LEU A 2 5.43 6.30 8.08
CA LEU A 2 5.64 7.37 7.08
C LEU A 2 4.69 8.60 7.14
N ALA A 3 3.40 8.44 7.45
CA ALA A 3 2.45 9.55 7.37
C ALA A 3 2.22 10.29 8.70
N GLY A 4 2.69 9.75 9.83
CA GLY A 4 2.49 10.33 11.17
C GLY A 4 1.03 10.45 11.65
N GLU A 5 0.04 10.11 10.82
CA GLU A 5 -1.38 10.22 11.15
C GLU A 5 -1.88 8.98 11.89
N ASN A 6 -2.61 9.20 12.98
CA ASN A 6 -3.27 8.13 13.73
C ASN A 6 -4.75 8.06 13.34
N ALA A 7 -5.18 6.88 12.87
CA ALA A 7 -6.59 6.53 12.63
C ALA A 7 -7.42 7.53 11.79
N ASN A 8 -6.83 8.21 10.81
CA ASN A 8 -7.60 9.03 9.87
C ASN A 8 -8.50 8.12 9.01
N PRO A 9 -9.84 8.23 9.09
CA PRO A 9 -10.74 7.34 8.35
C PRO A 9 -10.58 7.45 6.83
N LYS A 10 -10.04 8.56 6.32
CA LYS A 10 -9.71 8.71 4.89
C LYS A 10 -8.46 7.92 4.46
N ASN A 11 -7.69 7.41 5.42
CA ASN A 11 -6.51 6.58 5.23
C ASN A 11 -6.71 5.14 5.73
N LEU A 12 -7.97 4.74 5.98
CA LEU A 12 -8.33 3.40 6.41
C LEU A 12 -9.15 2.72 5.33
N ILE A 13 -8.84 1.45 5.07
CA ILE A 13 -9.66 0.55 4.26
C ILE A 13 -9.91 -0.74 5.04
N THR A 14 -11.04 -1.40 4.78
CA THR A 14 -11.25 -2.76 5.27
C THR A 14 -10.41 -3.73 4.45
N GLY A 15 -9.50 -4.43 5.12
CA GLY A 15 -8.59 -5.41 4.52
C GLY A 15 -8.29 -6.56 5.46
N THR A 16 -7.76 -7.65 4.94
CA THR A 16 -7.33 -8.76 5.80
C THR A 16 -6.08 -8.40 6.60
N ARG A 17 -5.84 -9.11 7.71
CA ARG A 17 -4.57 -9.03 8.45
C ARG A 17 -3.37 -9.38 7.56
N TYR A 18 -3.57 -10.26 6.58
CA TYR A 18 -2.53 -10.64 5.63
C TYR A 18 -2.16 -9.46 4.72
N LEU A 19 -3.15 -8.75 4.17
CA LEU A 19 -2.92 -7.54 3.37
C LEU A 19 -2.11 -6.51 4.17
N ASN A 20 -2.54 -6.27 5.43
CA ASN A 20 -1.89 -5.30 6.30
C ASN A 20 -0.42 -5.65 6.60
N VAL A 21 -0.18 -6.86 7.12
CA VAL A 21 1.13 -7.21 7.71
C VAL A 21 2.08 -7.85 6.70
N VAL A 22 1.60 -8.72 5.81
CA VAL A 22 2.46 -9.46 4.87
C VAL A 22 2.56 -8.74 3.53
N GLY A 23 1.44 -8.18 3.08
CA GLY A 23 1.35 -7.47 1.81
C GLY A 23 2.10 -6.15 1.81
N MET A 24 1.68 -5.21 2.67
CA MET A 24 2.12 -3.81 2.61
C MET A 24 3.44 -3.54 3.37
N LEU A 25 3.66 -4.19 4.52
CA LEU A 25 4.78 -3.87 5.43
C LEU A 25 6.16 -3.92 4.75
N SER A 26 6.41 -4.94 3.92
CA SER A 26 7.70 -5.07 3.22
C SER A 26 7.98 -3.91 2.26
N PHE A 27 6.93 -3.31 1.69
CA PHE A 27 7.05 -2.17 0.80
C PHE A 27 7.19 -0.86 1.57
N GLU A 28 6.49 -0.72 2.70
CA GLU A 28 6.64 0.41 3.61
C GLU A 28 8.06 0.51 4.16
N ASN A 29 8.61 -0.61 4.67
CA ASN A 29 9.98 -0.64 5.21
C ASN A 29 11.03 -0.26 4.16
N ALA A 30 10.89 -0.72 2.90
CA ALA A 30 11.83 -0.36 1.84
C ALA A 30 11.83 1.14 1.50
N VAL A 31 10.67 1.79 1.62
CA VAL A 31 10.56 3.24 1.44
C VAL A 31 11.13 3.98 2.65
N ASP A 32 10.86 3.49 3.86
CA ASP A 32 11.40 4.03 5.12
C ASP A 32 12.93 3.99 5.13
N ASP A 33 13.51 2.83 4.82
CA ASP A 33 14.96 2.62 4.70
C ASP A 33 15.60 3.59 3.69
N TYR A 34 14.93 3.86 2.56
CA TYR A 34 15.43 4.82 1.57
C TYR A 34 15.43 6.27 2.09
N VAL A 35 14.35 6.68 2.76
CA VAL A 35 14.23 8.03 3.34
C VAL A 35 15.27 8.23 4.43
N ASP A 36 15.42 7.25 5.33
CA ASP A 36 16.36 7.32 6.45
C ASP A 36 17.81 7.32 5.99
N THR A 37 18.18 6.48 5.03
CA THR A 37 19.58 6.36 4.57
C THR A 37 20.03 7.52 3.69
N THR A 38 19.11 8.16 2.97
CA THR A 38 19.48 9.19 1.98
C THR A 38 19.08 10.61 2.38
N GLY A 39 18.15 10.78 3.32
CA GLY A 39 17.55 12.06 3.66
C GLY A 39 16.68 12.66 2.54
N ASN A 40 16.44 11.91 1.46
CA ASN A 40 15.63 12.36 0.34
C ASN A 40 14.13 12.19 0.62
N HIS A 41 13.33 12.91 -0.18
CA HIS A 41 11.88 12.79 -0.14
C HIS A 41 11.35 11.82 -1.20
N VAL A 42 10.24 11.19 -0.86
CA VAL A 42 9.52 10.26 -1.73
C VAL A 42 8.06 10.68 -1.82
N LEU A 43 7.51 10.72 -3.03
CA LEU A 43 6.08 10.79 -3.24
C LEU A 43 5.50 9.39 -3.17
N TYR A 44 4.70 9.11 -2.14
CA TYR A 44 4.11 7.80 -1.91
C TYR A 44 2.60 7.84 -2.12
N ARG A 45 2.05 6.86 -2.85
CA ARG A 45 0.62 6.73 -3.11
C ARG A 45 0.16 5.29 -2.95
N VAL A 46 -0.95 5.11 -2.25
CA VAL A 46 -1.68 3.84 -2.17
C VAL A 46 -3.06 4.04 -2.77
N THR A 47 -3.44 3.19 -3.71
CA THR A 47 -4.75 3.22 -4.37
C THR A 47 -5.48 1.90 -4.11
N PRO A 48 -6.56 1.89 -3.32
CA PRO A 48 -7.37 0.70 -3.14
C PRO A 48 -8.07 0.32 -4.45
N MET A 49 -8.13 -0.98 -4.73
CA MET A 49 -8.75 -1.49 -5.96
C MET A 49 -10.08 -2.18 -5.63
N PHE A 50 -11.18 -1.58 -6.07
CA PHE A 50 -12.53 -2.13 -5.95
C PHE A 50 -12.98 -2.73 -7.29
N SER A 51 -13.94 -3.66 -7.25
CA SER A 51 -14.57 -4.23 -8.44
C SER A 51 -16.07 -4.06 -8.36
N GLY A 52 -16.65 -3.25 -9.27
CA GLY A 52 -18.08 -2.92 -9.22
C GLY A 52 -18.45 -2.19 -7.94
N ASP A 53 -19.54 -2.60 -7.30
CA ASP A 53 -20.08 -1.97 -6.09
C ASP A 53 -19.54 -2.59 -4.78
N GLU A 54 -18.38 -3.25 -4.83
CA GLU A 54 -17.75 -3.83 -3.65
C GLU A 54 -17.32 -2.74 -2.66
N LEU A 55 -17.70 -2.89 -1.38
CA LEU A 55 -17.27 -2.03 -0.28
C LEU A 55 -15.90 -2.44 0.32
N VAL A 56 -15.40 -3.62 -0.07
CA VAL A 56 -14.13 -4.18 0.39
C VAL A 56 -13.18 -4.22 -0.80
N ALA A 57 -11.99 -3.65 -0.64
CA ALA A 57 -11.00 -3.63 -1.70
C ALA A 57 -10.48 -5.05 -1.97
N ARG A 58 -10.27 -5.40 -3.24
CA ARG A 58 -9.62 -6.66 -3.65
C ARG A 58 -8.11 -6.64 -3.46
N GLY A 59 -7.57 -5.53 -2.99
CA GLY A 59 -6.15 -5.29 -2.88
C GLY A 59 -5.82 -3.81 -3.02
N VAL A 60 -4.53 -3.51 -3.05
CA VAL A 60 -4.01 -2.15 -3.17
C VAL A 60 -2.94 -2.07 -4.25
N LEU A 61 -2.89 -0.92 -4.90
CA LEU A 61 -1.79 -0.52 -5.75
C LEU A 61 -0.92 0.47 -4.99
N MET A 62 0.32 0.08 -4.69
CA MET A 62 1.27 0.95 -4.02
C MET A 62 2.27 1.49 -5.05
N GLN A 63 2.57 2.77 -4.97
CA GLN A 63 3.48 3.46 -5.86
C GLN A 63 4.34 4.42 -5.04
N TYR A 64 5.61 4.52 -5.40
CA TYR A 64 6.46 5.59 -4.89
C TYR A 64 7.32 6.17 -5.98
N TYR A 65 7.68 7.45 -5.86
CA TYR A 65 8.56 8.16 -6.80
C TYR A 65 9.61 8.93 -6.01
N ASN A 66 10.89 8.72 -6.32
CA ASN A 66 11.97 9.60 -5.87
C ASN A 66 12.43 10.45 -7.06
N GLY A 67 12.71 11.73 -6.85
CA GLY A 67 13.19 12.64 -7.90
C GLY A 67 14.68 12.51 -8.21
N TYR A 68 15.39 11.63 -7.49
CA TYR A 68 16.85 11.64 -7.37
C TYR A 68 17.55 10.51 -8.14
N SER A 69 16.81 9.56 -8.72
CA SER A 69 17.38 8.50 -9.57
C SER A 69 16.99 8.67 -11.04
N LYS A 70 17.96 8.62 -11.96
CA LYS A 70 17.69 8.58 -13.41
C LYS A 70 16.98 7.28 -13.85
N ASN A 71 16.98 6.26 -12.98
CA ASN A 71 16.22 5.03 -13.09
C ASN A 71 15.15 4.95 -12.00
N ALA A 72 14.62 6.09 -11.52
CA ALA A 72 13.46 6.16 -10.63
C ALA A 72 12.20 5.68 -11.37
N LEU A 73 12.20 4.42 -11.78
CA LEU A 73 11.00 3.67 -12.06
C LEU A 73 10.19 3.74 -10.78
N GLY A 74 9.15 4.55 -10.81
CA GLY A 74 8.21 4.61 -9.70
C GLY A 74 7.73 3.19 -9.46
N THR A 75 8.23 2.58 -8.39
CA THR A 75 8.07 1.14 -8.22
C THR A 75 6.63 0.94 -7.86
N GLN A 76 5.91 0.27 -8.75
CA GLN A 76 4.50 -0.01 -8.60
C GLN A 76 4.33 -1.45 -8.17
N ARG A 77 3.74 -1.66 -7.01
CA ARG A 77 3.43 -3.00 -6.49
C ARG A 77 1.93 -3.17 -6.35
N LYS A 78 1.38 -4.13 -7.08
CA LYS A 78 0.00 -4.58 -6.90
C LYS A 78 0.00 -5.69 -5.86
N ILE A 79 -0.71 -5.47 -4.75
CA ILE A 79 -0.93 -6.47 -3.72
C ILE A 79 -2.39 -6.87 -3.79
N ASN A 80 -2.65 -8.14 -4.12
CA ASN A 80 -4.02 -8.66 -4.07
C ASN A 80 -4.33 -9.09 -2.64
N ASP A 81 -5.49 -8.71 -2.13
CA ASP A 81 -6.01 -9.25 -0.89
C ASP A 81 -6.68 -10.59 -1.16
N SER A 82 -6.37 -11.57 -0.32
CA SER A 82 -6.95 -12.91 -0.39
C SER A 82 -8.31 -12.96 0.32
N PHE A 83 -9.17 -11.95 0.13
CA PHE A 83 -10.62 -12.13 0.28
C PHE A 83 -11.05 -13.19 -0.74
N SER A 84 -10.69 -14.43 -0.44
CA SER A 84 -11.00 -15.60 -1.19
C SER A 84 -12.50 -15.60 -1.29
N LYS A 85 -13.00 -15.62 -2.53
CA LYS A 85 -14.40 -15.91 -2.90
C LYS A 85 -14.98 -17.17 -2.22
N ARG A 86 -14.24 -17.86 -1.33
CA ARG A 86 -14.63 -19.07 -0.58
C ARG A 86 -15.21 -18.82 0.82
N ARG A 87 -15.40 -17.58 1.29
CA ARG A 87 -15.95 -17.36 2.66
C ARG A 87 -17.10 -16.35 2.80
N PHE A 88 -17.83 -16.09 1.71
CA PHE A 88 -19.10 -15.36 1.75
C PHE A 88 -20.26 -16.12 1.07
N PHE A 89 -20.21 -17.45 1.10
CA PHE A 89 -21.38 -18.30 0.86
C PHE A 89 -21.38 -19.49 1.83
N LYS A 90 -21.87 -19.25 3.04
CA LYS A 90 -22.90 -20.03 3.74
C LYS A 90 -23.21 -19.37 5.08
#